data_AF-A0A4R1HYQ9-F1
#
_entry.id   AF-A0A4R1HYQ9-F1
#
_cell.length_a   1.000
_cell.length_b   1.000
_cell.length_c   1.000
_cell.angle_alpha   90.00
_cell.angle_beta   90.00
_cell.angle_gamma   90.00
#
_symmetry.space_group_name_H-M   'P 1'
#
loop_
_entity.id
_entity.type
_entity.pdbx_description
1 polymer ?
#
loop_
_entity_poly.entity_id
_entity_poly.type
_entity_poly.pdbx_seq_one_letter_code
_entity_poly.pdbx_strand_id
1 'polypeptide(L)' 'MWVDLRRAYPGAGNVDALPAGLDLDQEIPGGFWEWVRGSDGRWFGVVTLHIPYRDGRTERYIADRQLVPSHALRPR' A
#
# COMPACT_ATOMS: atom_id res chain seq x y z
N MET A 1 -1.48 11.28 -0.95
CA MET A 1 -1.25 10.46 -2.17
C MET A 1 -2.32 9.38 -2.20
N TRP A 2 -2.94 9.07 -3.34
CA TRP A 2 -3.85 7.93 -3.43
C TRP A 2 -3.08 6.68 -3.83
N VAL A 3 -3.45 5.55 -3.25
CA VAL A 3 -2.77 4.26 -3.41
C VAL A 3 -3.77 3.20 -3.88
N ASP A 4 -3.54 2.59 -5.03
CA ASP A 4 -4.29 1.43 -5.52
C ASP A 4 -3.71 0.15 -4.90
N LEU A 5 -4.39 -0.38 -3.88
CA LEU A 5 -3.88 -1.52 -3.11
C LEU A 5 -3.77 -2.80 -3.96
N ARG A 6 -4.58 -2.92 -5.02
CA ARG A 6 -4.52 -4.07 -5.95
C ARG A 6 -3.23 -4.08 -6.77
N ARG A 7 -2.72 -2.88 -7.09
CA ARG A 7 -1.45 -2.70 -7.81
C ARG A 7 -0.26 -2.74 -6.88
N ALA A 8 -0.42 -2.24 -5.65
CA ALA A 8 0.63 -2.29 -4.64
C ALA A 8 0.88 -3.71 -4.11
N TYR A 9 -0.19 -4.53 -4.02
CA TYR A 9 -0.16 -5.89 -3.50
C TYR A 9 -0.86 -6.86 -4.48
N PRO A 10 -0.30 -7.10 -5.69
CA PRO A 10 -0.88 -8.03 -6.64
C PRO A 10 -0.83 -9.45 -6.04
N GLY A 11 -2.01 -10.05 -5.86
CA GLY A 11 -2.32 -11.39 -5.33
C GLY A 11 -1.19 -12.37 -4.91
N ALA A 12 -1.35 -12.91 -3.69
CA ALA A 12 -0.80 -14.14 -3.11
C ALA A 12 0.73 -14.37 -3.02
N GLY A 13 1.58 -13.62 -3.72
CA GLY A 13 3.02 -13.95 -3.79
C GLY A 13 3.91 -13.34 -2.71
N ASN A 14 3.44 -12.32 -1.98
CA ASN A 14 4.26 -11.57 -1.01
C ASN A 14 3.43 -11.03 0.18
N VAL A 15 2.28 -11.67 0.43
CA VAL A 15 1.30 -11.29 1.45
C VAL A 15 1.56 -11.92 2.81
N ASP A 16 2.56 -12.80 2.92
CA ASP A 16 2.87 -13.52 4.17
C ASP A 16 3.24 -12.57 5.33
N ALA A 17 3.66 -11.34 5.02
CA ALA A 17 3.95 -10.30 6.02
C ALA A 17 2.71 -9.48 6.45
N LEU A 18 1.60 -9.57 5.72
CA LEU A 18 0.38 -8.82 6.03
C LEU A 18 -0.60 -9.66 6.84
N PRO A 19 -1.32 -9.07 7.81
CA PRO A 19 -2.42 -9.75 8.48
C PRO A 19 -3.45 -10.28 7.48
N ALA A 20 -4.01 -11.44 7.79
CA ALA A 20 -5.14 -11.98 7.03
C ALA A 20 -6.37 -11.07 7.16
N GLY A 21 -7.20 -11.05 6.12
CA GLY A 21 -8.49 -10.34 6.14
C GLY A 21 -8.42 -8.84 5.84
N LEU A 22 -7.27 -8.30 5.43
CA LEU A 22 -7.18 -6.94 4.90
C LEU A 22 -7.95 -6.81 3.59
N ASP A 23 -8.60 -5.67 3.40
CA ASP A 23 -9.27 -5.34 2.15
C ASP A 23 -8.33 -4.60 1.20
N LEU A 24 -7.61 -5.38 0.39
CA LEU A 24 -6.64 -4.91 -0.60
C LEU A 24 -7.26 -4.57 -1.96
N ASP A 25 -8.59 -4.69 -2.11
CA ASP A 25 -9.28 -4.54 -3.39
C ASP A 25 -9.77 -3.10 -3.67
N GLN A 26 -9.18 -2.12 -2.97
CA GLN A 26 -9.63 -0.73 -2.99
C GLN A 26 -8.50 0.28 -3.17
N GLU A 27 -8.88 1.53 -3.44
CA GLU A 27 -7.96 2.66 -3.38
C GLU A 27 -8.12 3.40 -2.05
N ILE A 28 -7.01 3.71 -1.39
CA ILE A 28 -7.01 4.45 -0.12
C ILE A 28 -6.11 5.69 -0.17
N PRO A 29 -6.37 6.71 0.67
CA PRO A 29 -5.38 7.74 0.92
C PRO A 29 -4.19 7.17 1.72
N GLY A 30 -2.99 7.53 1.31
CA GLY A 30 -1.74 7.23 2.00
C GLY A 30 -0.97 8.49 2.39
N GLY A 31 -0.30 8.41 3.55
CA GLY A 31 0.64 9.42 4.02
C GLY A 31 1.97 9.28 3.28
N PHE A 32 2.23 10.16 2.31
CA PHE A 32 3.43 10.12 1.49
C PHE A 32 4.58 10.84 2.16
N TRP A 33 5.76 10.22 2.16
CA TRP A 33 6.98 10.77 2.74
C TRP A 33 7.93 11.28 1.66
N GLU A 34 8.38 10.38 0.79
CA GLU A 34 9.41 10.68 -0.20
C GLU A 34 9.38 9.69 -1.37
N TRP A 35 10.08 10.05 -2.44
CA TRP A 35 10.40 9.15 -3.54
C TRP A 35 11.78 8.54 -3.33
N VAL A 36 11.87 7.23 -3.46
CA VAL A 36 13.14 6.50 -3.46
C VAL A 36 13.30 5.73 -4.76
N ARG A 37 14.56 5.58 -5.20
CA ARG A 37 14.91 4.83 -6.40
C ARG A 37 15.48 3.47 -6.02
N GLY A 38 14.87 2.41 -6.52
CA GLY A 38 15.36 1.05 -6.36
C GLY A 38 16.65 0.80 -7.15
N SER A 39 17.38 -0.25 -6.79
CA SER A 39 18.60 -0.68 -7.49
C SER A 39 18.35 -1.08 -8.94
N ASP A 40 17.12 -1.49 -9.26
CA ASP A 40 16.64 -1.78 -10.62
C ASP A 40 16.20 -0.52 -11.39
N GLY A 41 16.38 0.66 -10.81
CA GLY A 41 16.03 1.94 -11.41
C GLY A 41 14.55 2.32 -11.32
N ARG A 42 13.67 1.47 -10.76
CA ARG A 42 12.26 1.79 -10.55
C ARG A 42 12.07 2.79 -9.41
N TRP A 43 11.01 3.57 -9.49
CA TRP A 43 10.63 4.54 -8.46
C TRP A 43 9.59 3.97 -7.52
N PHE A 44 9.76 4.23 -6.23
CA PHE A 44 8.85 3.86 -5.17
C PHE A 44 8.54 5.08 -4.30
N GLY A 45 7.29 5.25 -3.91
CA GLY A 45 6.94 6.18 -2.86
C GLY A 45 7.02 5.48 -1.51
N VAL A 46 7.62 6.13 -0.53
CA VAL A 46 7.54 5.72 0.88
C VAL A 46 6.21 6.22 1.43
N VAL A 47 5.33 5.31 1.84
CA VAL A 47 3.95 5.62 2.23
C VAL A 47 3.53 4.91 3.51
N THR A 48 2.91 5.64 4.43
CA THR A 48 2.17 5.06 5.56
C THR A 48 0.73 4.77 5.11
N LEU A 49 0.28 3.52 5.28
CA LEU A 49 -1.04 3.04 4.87
C LEU A 49 -1.88 2.67 6.08
N HIS A 50 -3.16 3.03 6.04
CA HIS A 50 -4.17 2.63 7.02
C HIS A 50 -5.19 1.74 6.31
N ILE A 51 -4.93 0.42 6.33
CA ILE A 51 -5.68 -0.55 5.53
C ILE A 51 -6.85 -1.09 6.37
N PRO A 52 -8.10 -1.00 5.90
CA PRO A 52 -9.24 -1.59 6.59
C PRO A 52 -9.25 -3.11 6.43
N TYR A 53 -9.93 -3.79 7.35
CA TYR A 53 -10.25 -5.20 7.21
C TYR A 53 -11.58 -5.38 6.47
N ARG A 54 -11.69 -6.47 5.72
CA ARG A 54 -12.89 -6.82 4.94
C ARG A 54 -14.10 -7.16 5.82
N ASP A 55 -13.88 -7.56 7.06
CA ASP A 55 -14.93 -7.91 8.02
C ASP A 55 -15.63 -6.68 8.64
N GLY A 56 -15.24 -5.47 8.24
CA GLY A 56 -15.92 -4.23 8.63
C GLY A 56 -15.59 -3.73 10.04
N ARG A 57 -14.59 -4.30 10.72
CA ARG A 57 -14.13 -3.75 12.01
C ARG A 57 -13.61 -2.31 11.83
N THR A 58 -13.78 -1.50 12.87
CA THR A 58 -13.34 -0.08 12.87
C THR A 58 -11.82 0.06 12.89
N GLU A 59 -11.12 -0.93 13.45
CA GLU A 59 -9.66 -0.98 13.50
C GLU A 59 -9.07 -1.07 12.09
N ARG A 60 -7.95 -0.37 11.88
CA ARG A 60 -7.18 -0.44 10.64
C ARG A 60 -5.80 -0.97 10.94
N TYR A 61 -5.28 -1.77 10.02
CA TYR A 61 -3.88 -2.13 10.04
C TYR A 61 -3.03 -0.95 9.57
N ILE A 62 -2.02 -0.59 10.36
CA ILE A 62 -1.09 0.49 10.02
C ILE A 62 0.17 -0.17 9.46
N ALA A 63 0.38 0.01 8.15
CA ALA A 63 1.62 -0.37 7.48
C ALA A 63 2.49 0.88 7.33
N ASP A 64 3.46 1.04 8.21
CA ASP A 64 4.31 2.23 8.20
C ASP A 64 5.46 2.11 7.19
N ARG A 65 5.82 3.25 6.58
CA ARG A 65 6.93 3.41 5.62
C ARG A 65 7.04 2.28 4.58
N GLN A 66 5.93 1.94 3.95
CA GLN A 66 5.89 0.94 2.89
C GLN A 66 6.45 1.51 1.59
N LEU A 67 7.20 0.67 0.85
CA LEU A 67 7.64 0.99 -0.50
C LEU A 67 6.53 0.64 -1.49
N VAL A 68 5.86 1.66 -2.01
CA VAL A 68 4.77 1.49 -2.98
C VAL A 68 5.28 1.83 -4.38
N PRO A 69 5.15 0.92 -5.37
CA PRO A 69 5.54 1.20 -6.75
C PRO A 69 4.86 2.46 -7.29
N SER A 70 5.59 3.29 -8.03
CA SER A 70 5.06 4.56 -8.55
C SER A 70 3.77 4.41 -9.38
N HIS A 71 3.60 3.30 -10.11
CA HIS A 71 2.42 3.02 -10.93
C HIS A 71 1.15 2.66 -10.11
N ALA A 72 1.29 2.43 -8.81
CA ALA A 72 0.19 2.26 -7.86
C ALA A 72 -0.15 3.56 -7.12
N LEU A 73 0.59 4.65 -7.36
CA LEU A 73 0.42 5.95 -6.72
C LEU A 73 -0.19 6.95 -7.70
N ARG A 74 -1.14 7.76 -7.23
CA ARG A 74 -1.68 8.89 -8.00
C ARG A 74 -1.84 10.17 -7.17
N PRO A 75 -1.51 11.35 -7.74
CA PRO A 75 -2.02 12.60 -7.21
C PRO A 75 -3.55 12.60 -7.30
N ARG A 76 -4.19 13.35 -6.41
CA ARG A 76 -5.66 13.43 -6.36
C ARG A 76 -6.20 14.19 -7.56
#